data_AF-A0A6J4V0C1-F1
#
_entry.id   AF-A0A6J4V0C1-F1
#
_cell.length_a   1.000
_cell.length_b   1.000
_cell.length_c   1.000
_cell.angle_alpha   90.00
_cell.angle_beta   90.00
_cell.angle_gamma   90.00
#
_symmetry.space_group_name_H-M   'P 1'
#
loop_
_entity.id
_entity.type
_entity.pdbx_description
1 polymer ?
#
loop_
_entity_poly.entity_id
_entity_poly.type
_entity_poly.pdbx_seq_one_letter_code
_entity_poly.pdbx_strand_id
1 'polypeptide(L)'
;MLLAYSQGDKTKGKLMHNPIDSGKKSVDEISTTELAQVLAQRLMITSGRWHRLKSNRKARALEQAAVSLVLLLKDQPQEALVRLQQASGWLDKSINPLPCPSHGDQQTSNSEKLLEEIK
;
A
#
# COMPACT_ATOMS: atom_id res chain seq x y z
N MET A 1 44.95 43.52 -9.23
CA MET A 1 44.91 43.72 -7.77
C MET A 1 44.79 45.22 -7.57
N LEU A 2 43.67 45.88 -7.21
CA LEU A 2 42.35 45.56 -6.68
C LEU A 2 41.35 46.55 -7.35
N LEU A 3 40.18 46.08 -7.78
CA LEU A 3 39.09 46.95 -8.26
C LEU A 3 38.10 47.24 -7.14
N ALA A 4 37.53 48.45 -7.23
CA ALA A 4 36.78 49.17 -6.22
C ALA A 4 35.54 48.47 -5.65
N TYR A 5 35.27 48.77 -4.38
CA TYR A 5 33.99 48.55 -3.71
C TYR A 5 32.87 49.35 -4.40
N SER A 6 31.81 48.66 -4.82
CA SER A 6 30.54 49.26 -5.24
C SER A 6 29.41 48.82 -4.31
N GLN A 7 28.64 49.80 -3.86
CA GLN A 7 27.50 49.72 -2.96
C GLN A 7 26.24 49.20 -3.67
N GLY A 8 25.45 48.43 -2.92
CA GLY A 8 24.00 48.35 -3.09
C GLY A 8 23.46 47.00 -3.53
N ASP A 9 22.74 46.31 -2.65
CA ASP A 9 21.31 46.06 -2.90
C ASP A 9 20.55 45.76 -1.59
N LYS A 10 19.41 46.43 -1.43
CA LYS A 10 18.45 46.27 -0.35
C LYS A 10 17.47 45.18 -0.75
N THR A 11 17.72 43.93 -0.36
CA THR A 11 16.62 42.97 -0.24
C THR A 11 16.67 42.33 1.13
N LYS A 12 15.88 42.91 2.05
CA LYS A 12 15.43 42.19 3.24
C LYS A 12 14.72 40.94 2.71
N GLY A 13 15.40 39.80 2.77
CA GLY A 13 14.79 38.49 2.57
C GLY A 13 13.66 38.36 3.58
N LYS A 14 12.44 38.68 3.15
CA LYS A 14 11.21 38.34 3.86
C LYS A 14 11.21 36.82 3.89
N LEU A 15 11.69 36.27 5.00
CA LEU A 15 11.50 34.87 5.36
C LEU A 15 9.99 34.63 5.31
N MET A 16 9.52 34.10 4.18
CA MET A 16 8.21 33.50 4.08
C MET A 16 8.29 32.24 4.93
N HIS A 17 8.05 32.41 6.23
CA HIS A 17 7.61 31.34 7.08
C HIS A 17 6.24 30.97 6.51
N ASN A 18 6.23 29.98 5.63
CA ASN A 18 5.01 29.30 5.27
C ASN A 18 4.54 28.69 6.59
N PRO A 19 3.39 29.09 7.16
CA PRO A 19 2.86 28.35 8.28
C PRO A 19 2.57 26.96 7.71
N ILE A 20 3.34 25.97 8.16
CA ILE A 20 2.91 24.58 8.03
C ILE A 20 1.67 24.52 8.91
N ASP A 21 0.54 24.87 8.32
CA ASP A 21 -0.75 24.72 8.94
C ASP A 21 -0.92 23.22 9.16
N SER A 22 -0.66 22.81 10.40
CA SER A 22 -0.91 21.47 10.91
C SER A 22 -2.41 21.28 11.15
N GLY A 23 -3.21 21.81 10.21
CA GLY A 23 -4.66 21.84 10.24
C GLY A 23 -5.20 20.43 10.19
N LYS A 24 -5.54 19.89 11.36
CA LYS A 24 -6.40 18.71 11.45
C LYS A 24 -7.75 19.10 10.89
N LYS A 25 -8.03 18.73 9.64
CA LYS A 25 -9.37 18.83 9.07
C LYS A 25 -10.34 18.02 9.93
N SER A 26 -11.50 18.60 10.22
CA SER A 26 -12.57 17.87 10.89
C SER A 26 -13.11 16.76 9.97
N VAL A 27 -13.75 15.73 10.52
CA VAL A 27 -14.30 14.62 9.72
C VAL A 27 -15.36 15.13 8.73
N ASP A 28 -16.10 16.17 9.11
CA ASP A 28 -17.15 16.78 8.28
C ASP A 28 -16.60 17.54 7.06
N GLU A 29 -15.34 17.97 7.10
CA GLU A 29 -14.67 18.66 5.99
C GLU A 29 -14.05 17.70 4.95
N ILE A 30 -13.92 16.42 5.29
CA ILE A 30 -13.27 15.42 4.44
C ILE A 30 -14.36 14.72 3.63
N SER A 31 -14.22 14.70 2.31
CA SER A 31 -15.17 13.99 1.46
C SER A 31 -15.15 12.48 1.76
N THR A 32 -16.28 11.81 1.56
CA THR A 32 -16.38 10.35 1.72
C THR A 32 -15.35 9.60 0.87
N THR A 33 -15.09 10.09 -0.35
CA THR A 33 -14.08 9.54 -1.26
C THR A 33 -12.66 9.69 -0.71
N GLU A 34 -12.30 10.87 -0.18
CA GLU A 34 -10.98 11.07 0.45
C GLU A 34 -10.82 10.20 1.70
N LEU A 35 -11.86 10.09 2.53
CA LEU A 35 -11.85 9.23 3.70
C LEU A 35 -11.60 7.75 3.31
N ALA A 36 -12.32 7.27 2.29
CA ALA A 36 -12.14 5.91 1.77
C ALA A 36 -10.74 5.70 1.18
N GLN A 37 -10.20 6.69 0.46
CA GLN A 37 -8.85 6.63 -0.10
C GLN A 37 -7.78 6.56 1.01
N VAL A 38 -7.90 7.39 2.05
CA VAL A 38 -7.00 7.34 3.22
C VAL A 38 -7.11 6.01 3.94
N LEU A 39 -8.33 5.48 4.11
CA LEU A 39 -8.54 4.16 4.70
C LEU A 39 -7.87 3.05 3.89
N ALA A 40 -8.05 3.05 2.57
CA ALA A 40 -7.39 2.10 1.67
C ALA A 40 -5.87 2.17 1.77
N GLN A 41 -5.29 3.38 1.80
CA GLN A 41 -3.84 3.57 1.97
C GLN A 41 -3.33 3.02 3.31
N ARG A 42 -4.06 3.22 4.41
CA ARG A 42 -3.69 2.70 5.74
C ARG A 42 -3.73 1.18 5.83
N LEU A 43 -4.66 0.55 5.10
CA LEU A 43 -4.87 -0.89 5.09
C LEU A 43 -4.05 -1.61 4.02
N MET A 44 -3.46 -0.89 3.07
CA MET A 44 -2.62 -1.44 2.02
C MET A 44 -1.46 -2.24 2.61
N ILE A 45 -1.29 -3.47 2.11
CA ILE A 45 -0.18 -4.33 2.50
C ILE A 45 1.03 -3.94 1.65
N THR A 46 1.85 -3.05 2.21
CA THR A 46 3.10 -2.62 1.58
C THR A 46 4.16 -3.72 1.61
N SER A 47 5.22 -3.56 0.80
CA SER A 47 6.36 -4.48 0.71
C SER A 47 6.93 -4.84 2.09
N GLY A 48 7.14 -3.84 2.97
CA GLY A 48 7.64 -4.06 4.33
C GLY A 48 6.73 -4.88 5.24
N ARG A 49 5.42 -4.93 4.95
CA ARG A 49 4.42 -5.70 5.71
C ARG A 49 4.00 -6.99 5.02
N TRP A 50 4.42 -7.20 3.76
CA TRP A 50 4.00 -8.29 2.91
C TRP A 50 4.24 -9.66 3.56
N HIS A 51 5.47 -9.92 3.99
CA HIS A 51 5.84 -11.22 4.57
C HIS A 51 5.00 -11.56 5.80
N ARG A 52 4.60 -10.56 6.60
CA ARG A 52 3.77 -10.74 7.79
C ARG A 52 2.28 -10.92 7.46
N LEU A 53 1.77 -10.21 6.45
CA LEU A 53 0.33 -10.06 6.25
C LEU A 53 -0.23 -10.73 4.99
N LYS A 54 0.60 -11.24 4.08
CA LYS A 54 0.15 -11.83 2.80
C LYS A 54 -0.80 -13.02 2.96
N SER A 55 -0.67 -13.79 4.04
CA SER A 55 -1.55 -14.91 4.38
C SER A 55 -2.55 -14.56 5.48
N ASN A 56 -2.49 -13.34 6.04
CA ASN A 56 -3.43 -12.88 7.04
C ASN A 56 -4.76 -12.55 6.36
N ARG A 57 -5.68 -13.51 6.45
CA ARG A 57 -7.02 -13.45 5.83
C ARG A 57 -7.77 -12.17 6.16
N LYS A 58 -7.76 -11.75 7.44
CA LYS A 58 -8.43 -10.52 7.88
C LYS A 58 -7.78 -9.29 7.26
N ALA A 59 -6.44 -9.21 7.24
CA ALA A 59 -5.74 -8.07 6.65
C ALA A 59 -5.99 -7.96 5.14
N ARG A 60 -5.95 -9.08 4.42
CA ARG A 60 -6.26 -9.13 2.99
C ARG A 60 -7.72 -8.77 2.68
N ALA A 61 -8.66 -9.26 3.48
CA ALA A 61 -10.06 -8.91 3.35
C ALA A 61 -10.30 -7.40 3.58
N LEU A 62 -9.69 -6.82 4.62
CA LEU A 62 -9.78 -5.40 4.91
C LEU A 62 -9.20 -4.53 3.79
N GLU A 63 -8.04 -4.91 3.25
CA GLU A 63 -7.43 -4.24 2.10
C GLU A 63 -8.37 -4.22 0.89
N GLN A 64 -8.90 -5.38 0.49
CA GLN A 64 -9.80 -5.46 -0.66
C GLN A 64 -11.13 -4.72 -0.42
N ALA A 65 -11.70 -4.82 0.79
CA ALA A 65 -12.91 -4.10 1.16
C ALA A 65 -12.72 -2.59 1.11
N ALA A 66 -11.62 -2.06 1.64
CA ALA A 66 -11.34 -0.62 1.60
C ALA A 66 -11.18 -0.11 0.15
N VAL A 67 -10.51 -0.87 -0.72
CA VAL A 67 -10.40 -0.54 -2.15
C VAL A 67 -11.78 -0.57 -2.83
N SER A 68 -12.65 -1.53 -2.49
CA SER A 68 -14.00 -1.59 -3.07
C SER A 68 -14.84 -0.36 -2.75
N LEU A 69 -14.71 0.21 -1.53
CA LEU A 69 -15.40 1.45 -1.16
C LEU A 69 -14.95 2.62 -2.03
N VAL A 70 -13.65 2.74 -2.31
CA VAL A 70 -13.13 3.78 -3.21
C VAL A 70 -13.71 3.63 -4.62
N LEU A 71 -13.83 2.41 -5.13
CA LEU A 71 -14.36 2.14 -6.46
C LEU A 71 -15.86 2.44 -6.56
N LEU A 72 -16.66 2.05 -5.54
CA LEU A 72 -18.09 2.38 -5.48
C LEU A 72 -18.33 3.89 -5.44
N LEU A 73 -17.56 4.62 -4.63
CA LEU A 73 -17.66 6.08 -4.52
C LEU A 73 -17.19 6.81 -5.79
N LYS A 74 -16.57 6.10 -6.74
CA LYS A 74 -16.14 6.61 -8.04
C LYS A 74 -16.99 6.06 -9.20
N ASP A 75 -18.17 5.52 -8.91
CA ASP A 75 -19.09 4.95 -9.89
C ASP A 75 -18.49 3.78 -10.71
N GLN A 76 -17.65 2.95 -10.08
CA GLN A 76 -17.05 1.75 -10.68
C GLN A 76 -17.56 0.45 -10.01
N PRO A 77 -18.86 0.14 -10.11
CA PRO A 77 -19.46 -0.96 -9.36
C PRO A 77 -18.99 -2.36 -9.80
N GLN A 78 -18.67 -2.55 -11.08
CA GLN A 78 -18.18 -3.84 -11.58
C GLN A 78 -16.81 -4.18 -10.99
N GLU A 79 -15.88 -3.22 -10.96
CA GLU A 79 -14.57 -3.40 -10.32
C GLU A 79 -14.70 -3.56 -8.81
N ALA A 80 -15.59 -2.79 -8.18
CA ALA A 80 -15.87 -2.92 -6.76
C ALA A 80 -16.39 -4.31 -6.38
N LEU A 81 -17.29 -4.89 -7.19
CA LEU A 81 -17.82 -6.23 -6.96
C LEU A 81 -16.71 -7.28 -6.96
N VAL A 82 -15.77 -7.21 -7.92
CA VAL A 82 -14.62 -8.11 -7.96
C VAL A 82 -13.78 -7.99 -6.69
N ARG A 83 -13.55 -6.76 -6.18
CA ARG A 83 -12.83 -6.54 -4.92
C ARG A 83 -13.58 -7.09 -3.71
N LEU A 84 -14.89 -6.93 -3.65
CA LEU A 84 -15.73 -7.49 -2.58
C LEU A 84 -15.73 -9.03 -2.58
N GLN A 85 -15.77 -9.64 -3.76
CA GLN A 85 -15.65 -11.09 -3.91
C GLN A 85 -14.28 -11.57 -3.43
N GLN A 86 -13.20 -10.85 -3.76
CA GLN A 86 -11.87 -11.14 -3.23
C GLN A 86 -11.84 -11.01 -1.70
N ALA A 87 -12.42 -9.95 -1.13
CA ALA A 87 -12.50 -9.77 0.32
C ALA A 87 -13.23 -10.94 1.00
N SER A 88 -14.38 -11.33 0.44
CA SER A 88 -15.17 -12.46 0.91
C SER A 88 -14.40 -13.77 0.81
N GLY A 89 -13.70 -13.98 -0.32
CA GLY A 89 -12.90 -15.17 -0.58
C GLY A 89 -11.75 -15.37 0.40
N TRP A 90 -11.19 -14.28 0.92
CA TRP A 90 -10.21 -14.35 2.00
C TRP A 90 -10.81 -14.81 3.33
N LEU A 91 -12.03 -14.37 3.64
CA LEU A 91 -12.75 -14.69 4.88
C LEU A 91 -13.32 -16.12 4.88
N ASP A 92 -13.94 -16.53 3.77
CA ASP A 92 -14.55 -17.86 3.61
C ASP A 92 -13.52 -18.96 3.28
N LYS A 93 -12.28 -18.57 3.01
CA LYS A 93 -11.13 -19.43 2.68
C LYS A 93 -11.16 -20.07 1.29
N SER A 94 -12.02 -19.60 0.38
CA SER A 94 -12.01 -19.99 -1.04
C SER A 94 -10.77 -19.47 -1.77
N ILE A 95 -10.17 -18.38 -1.29
CA ILE A 95 -8.89 -17.87 -1.80
C ILE A 95 -7.74 -18.39 -0.94
N ASN A 96 -6.78 -19.00 -1.61
CA ASN A 96 -5.53 -19.43 -1.01
C ASN A 96 -4.43 -18.38 -1.23
N PRO A 97 -3.65 -18.07 -0.19
CA PRO A 97 -2.48 -17.21 -0.35
C PRO A 97 -1.47 -17.85 -1.29
N LEU A 98 -0.95 -17.06 -2.23
CA LEU A 98 0.16 -17.49 -3.07
C LEU A 98 1.36 -17.89 -2.18
N PRO A 99 2.03 -19.02 -2.47
CA PRO A 99 3.19 -19.45 -1.70
C PRO A 99 4.33 -18.42 -1.78
N CYS A 100 5.18 -18.40 -0.75
CA CYS A 100 6.40 -17.59 -0.75
C CYS A 100 7.34 -18.10 -1.86
N PRO A 101 7.96 -17.23 -2.67
CA PRO A 101 9.00 -17.67 -3.61
C PRO A 101 10.22 -18.24 -2.86
N SER A 102 10.45 -17.88 -1.60
CA SER A 102 11.60 -18.34 -0.79
C SER A 102 11.36 -19.59 0.06
N HIS A 103 10.27 -20.34 -0.16
CA HIS A 103 10.05 -21.65 0.50
C HIS A 103 9.65 -22.69 -0.56
N GLY A 104 10.57 -22.96 -1.48
CA GLY A 104 10.42 -23.94 -2.58
C GLY A 104 11.58 -24.92 -2.76
N ASP A 105 12.65 -24.87 -1.96
CA ASP A 105 13.90 -25.62 -2.25
C ASP A 105 14.27 -26.70 -1.21
N GLN A 106 13.30 -27.35 -0.56
CA GLN A 106 13.60 -28.50 0.33
C GLN A 106 12.74 -29.75 0.12
N GLN A 107 12.09 -29.90 -1.03
CA GLN A 107 11.42 -31.17 -1.38
C GLN A 107 11.98 -31.89 -2.61
N THR A 108 12.94 -31.30 -3.33
CA THR A 108 13.52 -31.91 -4.54
C THR A 108 14.76 -32.74 -4.28
N SER A 109 15.33 -32.75 -3.06
CA SER A 109 16.58 -33.49 -2.78
C SER A 109 16.39 -34.99 -2.53
N ASN A 110 15.16 -35.48 -2.37
CA ASN A 110 14.88 -36.91 -2.14
C ASN A 110 14.43 -37.65 -3.40
N SER A 111 13.81 -36.95 -4.36
CA SER A 111 13.36 -37.54 -5.64
C SER A 111 14.51 -37.77 -6.63
N GLU A 112 15.58 -36.97 -6.56
CA GLU A 112 16.77 -37.18 -7.41
C GLU A 112 17.64 -38.34 -6.92
N LYS A 113 17.74 -38.55 -5.59
CA LYS A 113 18.49 -39.69 -5.02
C LYS A 113 17.86 -41.05 -5.32
N LEU A 114 16.53 -41.13 -5.37
CA LEU A 114 15.80 -42.36 -5.70
C LEU A 114 15.98 -42.80 -7.17
N LEU A 115 16.35 -41.89 -8.07
CA LEU A 115 16.56 -42.19 -9.49
C LEU A 115 18.01 -42.58 -9.82
N GLU A 116 18.95 -42.33 -8.90
CA GLU A 116 20.35 -42.76 -9.03
C GLU A 116 20.59 -44.17 -8.46
N GLU A 117 19.79 -44.64 -7.50
CA GLU A 117 19.88 -45.99 -6.93
C GLU A 117 19.30 -47.11 -7.82
N ILE A 118 18.60 -46.76 -8.91
CA ILE A 118 17.95 -47.72 -9.82
C ILE A 118 18.76 -47.94 -11.12
N LYS A 119 19.96 -47.36 -11.24
CA LYS A 119 20.88 -47.59 -12.37
C LYS A 119 22.10 -48.41 -11.96
#